data_AF-A0AA42V9K2-F1
#
_entry.id   AF-A0AA42V9K2-F1
#
_cell.length_a   1.000
_cell.length_b   1.000
_cell.length_c   1.000
_cell.angle_alpha   90.00
_cell.angle_beta   90.00
_cell.angle_gamma   90.00
#
_symmetry.space_group_name_H-M   'P 1'
#
loop_
_entity.id
_entity.type
_entity.pdbx_description
1 polymer ?
#
loop_
_entity_poly.entity_id
_entity_poly.type
_entity_poly.pdbx_seq_one_letter_code
_entity_poly.pdbx_strand_id
1 'polypeptide(L)'
;MSKPKEARERKQAQRARQSALGIKRVEVALSTREREQLETLRRARAGSGEPYSADEYISTLLRRDWERWLEQEAELKQQICPNCDCALPEGCGGTFKGEAECWHTQGDKVIAL
;
A
#
# COMPACT_ATOMS: atom_id res chain seq x y z
N MET A 1 -32.79 7.30 -21.93
CA MET A 1 -32.02 6.04 -21.81
C MET A 1 -30.88 6.07 -22.81
N SER A 2 -29.62 6.21 -22.37
CA SER A 2 -28.46 6.28 -23.30
C SER A 2 -28.23 4.90 -23.93
N LYS A 3 -27.99 4.88 -25.25
CA LYS A 3 -27.89 3.64 -26.02
C LYS A 3 -26.62 2.85 -25.62
N PRO A 4 -26.67 1.50 -25.55
CA PRO A 4 -25.54 0.67 -25.12
C PRO A 4 -24.23 0.88 -25.91
N LYS A 5 -24.33 1.26 -27.20
CA LYS A 5 -23.18 1.56 -28.08
C LYS A 5 -22.38 2.77 -27.58
N GLU A 6 -23.06 3.85 -27.18
CA GLU A 6 -22.43 5.05 -26.63
C GLU A 6 -21.74 4.77 -25.28
N ALA A 7 -22.36 3.94 -24.43
CA ALA A 7 -21.77 3.57 -23.16
C ALA A 7 -20.48 2.74 -23.32
N ARG A 8 -20.44 1.84 -24.30
CA ARG A 8 -19.26 1.03 -24.62
C ARG A 8 -18.10 1.89 -25.14
N GLU A 9 -18.39 2.80 -26.07
CA GLU A 9 -17.40 3.73 -26.63
C GLU A 9 -16.83 4.67 -25.57
N ARG A 10 -17.69 5.20 -24.68
CA ARG A 10 -17.24 6.01 -23.52
C ARG A 10 -16.29 5.24 -22.60
N LYS A 11 -16.62 3.99 -22.24
CA LYS A 11 -15.74 3.14 -21.43
C LYS A 11 -14.42 2.81 -22.14
N GLN A 12 -14.46 2.58 -23.45
CA GLN A 12 -13.26 2.31 -24.24
C GLN A 12 -12.34 3.55 -24.29
N ALA A 13 -12.89 4.74 -24.52
CA ALA A 13 -12.14 5.99 -24.50
C ALA A 13 -11.54 6.26 -23.10
N GLN A 14 -12.28 5.99 -22.03
CA GLN A 14 -11.77 6.10 -20.65
C GLN A 14 -10.58 5.16 -20.43
N ARG A 15 -10.68 3.89 -20.84
CA ARG A 15 -9.60 2.91 -20.72
C ARG A 15 -8.38 3.31 -21.55
N ALA A 16 -8.57 3.83 -22.76
CA ALA A 16 -7.48 4.30 -23.61
C ALA A 16 -6.73 5.47 -22.95
N ARG A 17 -7.44 6.43 -22.36
CA ARG A 17 -6.84 7.54 -21.60
C ARG A 17 -6.07 7.05 -20.37
N GLN A 18 -6.66 6.13 -19.60
CA GLN A 18 -5.99 5.54 -18.44
C GLN A 18 -4.73 4.78 -18.85
N SER A 19 -4.79 3.99 -19.92
CA SER A 19 -3.65 3.27 -20.47
C SER A 19 -2.54 4.21 -20.94
N ALA A 20 -2.88 5.33 -21.58
CA ALA A 20 -1.90 6.34 -21.99
C ALA A 20 -1.19 6.99 -20.80
N LEU A 21 -1.87 7.09 -19.65
CA LEU A 21 -1.30 7.56 -18.38
C LEU A 21 -0.61 6.45 -17.58
N GLY A 22 -0.51 5.23 -18.11
CA GLY A 22 0.04 4.07 -17.39
C GLY A 22 -0.79 3.60 -16.20
N ILE A 23 -2.02 4.12 -16.03
CA ILE A 23 -2.90 3.78 -14.92
C ILE A 23 -3.45 2.37 -15.13
N LYS A 24 -3.10 1.47 -14.19
CA LYS A 24 -3.67 0.13 -14.11
C LYS A 24 -4.64 0.05 -12.95
N ARG A 25 -5.79 -0.59 -13.18
CA ARG A 25 -6.81 -0.82 -12.15
C ARG A 25 -6.40 -2.02 -11.32
N VAL A 26 -6.37 -1.84 -9.99
CA VAL A 26 -6.24 -2.92 -9.01
C VAL A 26 -7.63 -3.16 -8.42
N GLU A 27 -8.06 -4.42 -8.39
CA GLU A 27 -9.35 -4.80 -7.82
C GLU A 27 -9.10 -5.66 -6.57
N VAL A 28 -9.81 -5.33 -5.49
CA VAL A 28 -9.65 -5.99 -4.18
C VAL A 28 -11.00 -6.56 -3.77
N ALA A 29 -11.02 -7.84 -3.42
CA ALA A 29 -12.18 -8.48 -2.84
C ALA A 29 -12.28 -8.10 -1.36
N LEU A 30 -13.35 -7.40 -0.99
CA LEU A 30 -13.63 -7.01 0.39
C LEU A 30 -14.88 -7.74 0.88
N SER A 31 -14.83 -8.31 2.07
CA SER A 31 -15.99 -8.82 2.80
C SER A 31 -17.01 -7.71 3.09
N THR A 32 -18.23 -8.07 3.48
CA THR A 32 -19.25 -7.08 3.86
C THR A 32 -18.77 -6.17 4.99
N ARG A 33 -18.11 -6.75 6.00
CA ARG A 33 -17.54 -6.00 7.13
C ARG A 33 -16.49 -4.99 6.66
N GLU A 34 -15.58 -5.38 5.78
CA GLU A 34 -14.53 -4.48 5.28
C GLU A 34 -15.11 -3.33 4.44
N ARG A 35 -16.19 -3.57 3.69
CA ARG A 35 -16.88 -2.50 2.94
C ARG A 35 -17.54 -1.48 3.86
N GLU A 36 -18.14 -1.92 4.96
CA GLU A 36 -18.72 -1.03 5.98
C GLU A 36 -17.65 -0.20 6.69
N GLN A 37 -16.51 -0.83 7.01
CA GLN A 37 -15.35 -0.15 7.58
C GLN A 37 -14.80 0.90 6.61
N LEU A 38 -14.66 0.55 5.32
CA LEU A 38 -14.21 1.46 4.28
C LEU A 38 -15.13 2.68 4.17
N GLU A 39 -16.45 2.49 4.12
CA GLU A 39 -17.41 3.60 4.04
C GLU A 39 -17.34 4.51 5.27
N THR A 40 -17.23 3.91 6.46
CA THR A 40 -17.06 4.66 7.72
C THR A 40 -15.80 5.51 7.69
N LEU A 41 -14.66 4.91 7.32
CA LEU A 41 -13.36 5.57 7.34
C LEU A 41 -13.24 6.67 6.27
N ARG A 42 -13.82 6.47 5.08
CA ARG A 42 -13.86 7.47 4.01
C ARG A 42 -14.51 8.77 4.46
N ARG A 43 -15.58 8.69 5.26
CA ARG A 43 -16.27 9.85 5.86
C ARG A 43 -15.46 10.43 7.00
N ALA A 44 -15.07 9.60 7.97
CA ALA A 44 -14.39 10.06 9.18
C ALA A 44 -13.06 10.77 8.89
N ARG A 45 -12.32 10.30 7.87
CA ARG A 45 -11.01 10.87 7.50
C ARG A 45 -11.10 12.08 6.56
N ALA A 46 -12.26 12.34 5.94
CA ALA A 46 -12.51 13.54 5.16
C ALA A 46 -12.79 14.77 6.05
N GLY A 47 -13.08 14.57 7.34
CA GLY A 47 -13.37 15.65 8.28
C GLY A 47 -14.68 16.34 7.92
N SER A 48 -14.64 17.67 7.72
CA SER A 48 -15.81 18.46 7.31
C SER A 48 -16.04 18.50 5.80
N GLY A 49 -15.16 17.87 5.01
CA GLY A 49 -15.30 17.78 3.56
C GLY A 49 -16.06 16.54 3.12
N GLU A 50 -16.26 16.46 1.81
CA GLU A 50 -16.95 15.36 1.16
C GLU A 50 -16.18 14.06 1.36
N PRO A 51 -16.90 12.95 1.63
CA PRO A 51 -16.25 11.66 1.81
C PRO A 51 -15.41 11.30 0.58
N TYR A 52 -14.16 10.89 0.82
CA TYR A 52 -13.29 10.41 -0.25
C TYR A 52 -13.99 9.32 -1.08
N SER A 53 -13.68 9.21 -2.37
CA SER A 53 -14.00 7.99 -3.11
C SER A 53 -13.19 6.80 -2.57
N ALA A 54 -13.60 5.57 -2.89
CA ALA A 54 -12.85 4.38 -2.47
C ALA A 54 -11.42 4.39 -3.04
N ASP A 55 -11.27 4.78 -4.31
CA ASP A 55 -9.98 4.86 -5.00
C ASP A 55 -9.07 5.93 -4.37
N GLU A 56 -9.60 7.10 -4.03
CA GLU A 56 -8.85 8.16 -3.34
C GLU A 56 -8.42 7.74 -1.95
N TYR A 57 -9.31 7.10 -1.19
CA TYR A 57 -8.99 6.66 0.15
C TYR A 57 -7.88 5.59 0.15
N ILE A 58 -8.01 4.56 -0.68
CA ILE A 58 -7.01 3.49 -0.79
C ILE A 58 -5.68 4.03 -1.34
N SER A 59 -5.70 4.87 -2.38
CA SER A 59 -4.46 5.47 -2.90
C SER A 59 -3.78 6.40 -1.89
N THR A 60 -4.55 7.09 -1.04
CA THR A 60 -4.00 7.90 0.05
C THR A 60 -3.35 7.04 1.12
N LEU A 61 -3.98 5.93 1.52
CA LEU A 61 -3.37 4.98 2.44
C LEU A 61 -2.05 4.43 1.90
N LEU A 62 -2.02 4.02 0.62
CA LEU A 62 -0.82 3.54 -0.04
C LEU A 62 0.31 4.59 -0.02
N ARG A 63 0.00 5.87 -0.33
CA ARG A 63 1.01 6.94 -0.30
C ARG A 63 1.59 7.15 1.09
N ARG A 64 0.74 7.19 2.13
CA ARG A 64 1.18 7.39 3.51
C ARG A 64 1.99 6.20 4.02
N ASP A 65 1.62 5.00 3.61
CA ASP A 65 2.34 3.79 3.94
C ASP A 65 3.71 3.75 3.26
N TRP A 66 3.78 4.17 2.00
CA TRP A 66 5.04 4.33 1.27
C TRP A 66 5.97 5.36 1.93
N GLU A 67 5.44 6.50 2.36
CA GLU A 67 6.22 7.51 3.11
C GLU A 67 6.79 6.91 4.40
N ARG A 68 5.98 6.18 5.16
CA ARG A 68 6.43 5.48 6.37
C ARG A 68 7.52 4.45 6.05
N TRP A 69 7.34 3.65 5.00
CA TRP A 69 8.34 2.67 4.57
C TRP A 69 9.68 3.35 4.25
N LEU A 70 9.68 4.47 3.53
CA LEU A 70 10.90 5.20 3.20
C LEU A 70 11.64 5.69 4.45
N GLU A 71 10.90 6.18 5.45
CA GLU A 71 11.47 6.59 6.74
C GLU A 71 12.12 5.40 7.46
N GLN A 72 11.41 4.27 7.55
CA GLN A 72 11.91 3.04 8.18
C GLN A 72 13.14 2.48 7.45
N GLU A 73 13.11 2.46 6.11
CA GLU A 73 14.21 1.99 5.29
C GLU A 73 15.45 2.87 5.46
N ALA A 74 15.27 4.19 5.55
CA ALA A 74 16.37 5.14 5.77
C ALA A 74 17.01 4.98 7.15
N GLU A 75 16.22 4.67 8.19
CA GLU A 75 16.73 4.38 9.53
C GLU A 75 17.50 3.06 9.55
N LEU A 76 16.97 2.01 8.92
CA LEU A 76 17.63 0.70 8.88
C LEU A 76 18.93 0.70 8.10
N LYS A 77 19.03 1.48 7.02
CA LYS A 77 20.29 1.62 6.26
C LYS A 77 21.45 2.20 7.07
N GLN A 78 21.17 2.81 8.23
CA GLN A 78 22.19 3.31 9.16
C GLN A 78 22.63 2.25 10.17
N GLN A 79 21.99 1.08 10.16
CA GLN A 79 22.21 0.00 11.11
C GLN A 79 22.78 -1.24 10.43
N ILE A 80 23.49 -2.05 11.21
CA ILE A 80 23.98 -3.37 10.82
C ILE A 80 23.37 -4.43 11.73
N CYS A 81 23.23 -5.65 11.22
CA CYS A 81 22.74 -6.76 12.02
C CYS A 81 23.78 -7.15 13.08
N PRO A 82 23.44 -7.21 14.39
CA PRO A 82 24.42 -7.49 15.43
C PRO A 82 25.02 -8.91 15.35
N ASN A 83 24.33 -9.86 14.72
CA ASN A 83 24.84 -11.23 14.53
C ASN A 83 25.81 -11.40 13.35
N CYS A 84 25.67 -10.62 12.28
CA CYS A 84 26.37 -10.90 11.01
C CYS A 84 26.99 -9.66 10.34
N ASP A 85 26.88 -8.49 10.98
CA ASP A 85 27.39 -7.19 10.54
C ASP A 85 26.94 -6.75 9.14
N CYS A 86 26.00 -7.46 8.52
CA CYS A 86 25.42 -7.10 7.24
C CYS A 86 24.51 -5.88 7.38
N ALA A 87 24.53 -5.02 6.36
CA ALA A 87 23.67 -3.84 6.30
C ALA A 87 22.18 -4.23 6.24
N LEU A 88 21.35 -3.49 6.96
CA LEU A 88 19.90 -3.67 6.99
C LEU A 88 19.23 -2.78 5.91
N PRO A 89 18.01 -3.12 5.44
CA PRO A 89 17.14 -4.24 5.85
C PRO A 89 17.47 -5.61 5.24
N GLU A 90 18.39 -5.70 4.27
CA GLU A 90 18.70 -6.97 3.58
C GLU A 90 19.30 -8.02 4.55
N GLY A 91 20.26 -7.59 5.38
CA GLY A 91 20.87 -8.42 6.41
C GLY A 91 21.43 -9.73 5.86
N CYS A 92 21.29 -10.82 6.61
CA CYS A 92 21.76 -12.15 6.20
C CYS A 92 20.82 -12.89 5.24
N GLY A 93 19.79 -12.23 4.67
CA GLY A 93 18.78 -12.88 3.83
C GLY A 93 18.00 -14.00 4.53
N GLY A 94 17.97 -14.01 5.87
CA GLY A 94 17.31 -15.03 6.69
C GLY A 94 18.18 -16.24 7.05
N THR A 95 19.45 -16.29 6.66
CA THR A 95 20.37 -17.40 6.95
C THR A 95 20.48 -17.72 8.45
N PHE A 96 20.51 -16.68 9.29
CA PHE A 96 20.61 -16.77 10.75
C PHE A 96 19.27 -16.53 11.46
N LYS A 97 18.14 -16.60 10.74
CA LYS A 97 16.82 -16.36 11.33
C LYS A 97 16.48 -17.46 12.34
N GLY A 98 16.21 -17.06 13.58
CA GLY A 98 16.04 -17.94 14.73
C GLY A 98 17.12 -17.76 15.79
N GLU A 99 18.28 -17.21 15.42
CA GLU A 99 19.32 -16.82 16.38
C GLU A 99 18.91 -15.54 17.11
N ALA A 100 19.20 -15.48 18.41
CA ALA A 100 18.72 -14.41 19.29
C ALA A 100 19.23 -13.02 18.88
N GLU A 101 20.46 -12.96 18.35
CA GLU A 101 21.13 -11.72 17.94
C GLU A 101 20.84 -11.34 16.48
N CYS A 102 20.15 -12.18 15.72
CA CYS A 102 19.84 -11.88 14.33
C CYS A 102 18.68 -10.89 14.24
N TRP A 103 18.87 -9.80 13.49
CA TRP A 103 17.83 -8.79 13.27
C TRP A 103 16.56 -9.40 12.63
N HIS A 104 16.69 -10.38 11.73
CA HIS A 104 15.55 -11.08 11.13
C HIS A 104 14.72 -11.93 12.12
N THR A 105 15.19 -12.11 13.37
CA THR A 105 14.47 -12.84 14.43
C THR A 105 13.55 -11.92 15.25
N GLN A 106 14.00 -10.70 15.53
CA GLN A 106 13.27 -9.76 16.41
C GLN A 106 12.95 -8.41 15.76
N GLY A 107 13.84 -7.90 14.92
CA GLY A 107 13.75 -6.58 14.29
C GLY A 107 12.89 -6.54 13.03
N ASP A 108 12.74 -7.65 12.28
CA ASP A 108 11.92 -7.67 11.05
C ASP A 108 10.44 -7.30 11.30
N LYS A 109 9.93 -7.59 12.50
CA LYS A 109 8.57 -7.23 12.93
C LYS A 109 8.35 -5.72 13.01
N VAL A 110 9.41 -4.93 13.13
CA VAL A 110 9.34 -3.46 13.21
C VAL A 110 8.97 -2.85 11.86
N ILE A 111 9.29 -3.52 10.76
CA ILE A 111 8.94 -3.10 9.39
C ILE A 111 7.73 -3.84 8.81
N ALA A 112 7.23 -4.86 9.51
CA ALA A 112 5.99 -5.53 9.10
C ALA A 112 4.79 -4.63 9.40
N LEU A 113 3.87 -4.52 8.44
CA LEU A 113 2.61 -3.78 8.56
C LEU A 113 1.64 -4.40 9.57
#